data_AF-A0A9Y2NHD4-F1
#
_entry.id   AF-A0A9Y2NHD4-F1
#
_cell.length_a   1.000
_cell.length_b   1.000
_cell.length_c   1.000
_cell.angle_alpha   90.00
_cell.angle_beta   90.00
_cell.angle_gamma   90.00
#
_symmetry.space_group_name_H-M   'P 1'
#
loop_
_entity.id
_entity.type
_entity.pdbx_description
1 polymer ?
#
loop_
_entity_poly.entity_id
_entity_poly.type
_entity_poly.pdbx_seq_one_letter_code
_entity_poly.pdbx_strand_id
1 'polypeptide(L)'
;MGRPRALVAVVAGAFLLAGCGSGPSQVGSAAVVGDRSVSIDQVQNLIDKAVREQPYARKLAAEHKLDVLGRAAVSSLVLHELLATAAEKQGITPNYGQIEAQLAKDPLNGTVSADATDENQAVSELVTRTRDHREALTDTYLAQALAEKAVPNLSVTFDYTSIGSMPDSTTGATPKGPEAKKAAFDLARQFAADPAAATKRIGADAQYEASLRQQAAQQGQNTDSIPPLTGVGEAVPASQAGVLAASPLFGSPAGTVTVFPYPNREGTWFVAVVRQRVDDKPVATEQAPTLDDASKTAIGMRQLQPLFDQLDVRINKRYGVWDVVGMSVLPNQDAAQGLVLPQGGSGRTQQ
;
A
#
# COMPACT_ATOMS: atom_id res chain seq x y z
N MET A 1 -28.40 68.29 -29.67
CA MET A 1 -27.31 68.52 -28.68
C MET A 1 -27.92 68.27 -27.30
N GLY A 2 -27.48 67.41 -26.38
CA GLY A 2 -26.35 66.48 -26.30
C GLY A 2 -26.66 65.42 -25.23
N ARG A 3 -25.84 64.35 -25.17
CA ARG A 3 -25.81 63.33 -24.09
C ARG A 3 -24.98 63.85 -22.91
N PRO A 4 -25.26 63.42 -21.65
CA PRO A 4 -24.47 62.35 -21.01
C PRO A 4 -25.32 61.42 -20.09
N ARG A 5 -25.17 60.08 -20.11
CA ARG A 5 -24.31 59.18 -19.30
C ARG A 5 -24.49 59.22 -17.76
N ALA A 6 -25.14 58.17 -17.22
CA ALA A 6 -24.87 57.45 -15.94
C ALA A 6 -25.95 56.34 -15.81
N LEU A 7 -25.75 55.04 -16.04
CA LEU A 7 -25.02 54.02 -15.24
C LEU A 7 -25.22 54.15 -13.72
N VAL A 8 -26.08 53.32 -13.12
CA VAL A 8 -25.73 52.29 -12.11
C VAL A 8 -26.89 51.30 -12.01
N ALA A 9 -26.58 50.03 -12.28
CA ALA A 9 -27.44 48.87 -12.06
C ALA A 9 -27.30 48.39 -10.61
N VAL A 10 -28.41 48.10 -9.94
CA VAL A 10 -28.44 47.35 -8.68
C VAL A 10 -29.11 46.02 -8.97
N VAL A 11 -28.31 45.02 -9.37
CA VAL A 11 -28.71 43.62 -9.37
C VAL A 11 -28.45 43.11 -7.94
N ALA A 12 -29.51 43.06 -7.13
CA ALA A 12 -29.47 42.41 -5.84
C ALA A 12 -29.32 40.90 -6.06
N GLY A 13 -28.15 40.38 -5.70
CA GLY A 13 -27.76 38.99 -5.89
C GLY A 13 -28.60 38.03 -5.05
N ALA A 14 -29.37 37.18 -5.73
CA ALA A 14 -29.70 35.87 -5.21
C ALA A 14 -28.49 34.94 -5.48
N PHE A 15 -27.49 35.00 -4.60
CA PHE A 15 -26.52 33.91 -4.49
C PHE A 15 -27.26 32.73 -3.84
N LEU A 16 -27.88 31.91 -4.71
CA LEU A 16 -28.31 30.58 -4.36
C LEU A 16 -27.07 29.82 -3.84
N LEU A 17 -27.19 29.34 -2.62
CA LEU A 17 -26.31 28.35 -1.99
C LEU A 17 -26.27 27.08 -2.84
N ALA A 18 -25.46 27.07 -3.90
CA ALA A 18 -24.98 25.85 -4.52
C ALA A 18 -23.83 25.29 -3.64
N GLY A 19 -24.19 24.83 -2.44
CA GLY A 19 -23.29 24.15 -1.53
C GLY A 19 -23.07 22.71 -1.98
N CYS A 20 -21.97 22.47 -2.68
CA CYS A 20 -21.11 21.28 -2.68
C CYS A 20 -21.74 19.96 -2.18
N GLY A 21 -22.53 19.32 -3.05
CA GLY A 21 -22.96 17.92 -2.91
C GLY A 21 -22.85 17.17 -4.24
N SER A 22 -21.83 17.50 -5.05
CA SER A 22 -21.65 16.96 -6.42
C SER A 22 -20.57 15.89 -6.52
N GLY A 23 -20.22 15.25 -5.40
CA GLY A 23 -19.41 14.04 -5.42
C GLY A 23 -20.26 12.84 -5.83
N PRO A 24 -19.66 11.78 -6.42
CA PRO A 24 -20.39 10.55 -6.76
C PRO A 24 -21.19 10.05 -5.56
N SER A 25 -22.47 9.73 -5.77
CA SER A 25 -23.29 9.14 -4.71
C SER A 25 -22.70 7.79 -4.32
N GLN A 26 -22.56 7.52 -3.02
CA GLN A 26 -22.24 6.17 -2.52
C GLN A 26 -23.29 5.12 -2.98
N VAL A 27 -24.49 5.57 -3.35
CA VAL A 27 -25.53 4.76 -3.95
C VAL A 27 -25.06 4.26 -5.32
N GLY A 28 -24.90 2.95 -5.46
CA GLY A 28 -24.46 2.32 -6.72
C GLY A 28 -22.94 2.17 -6.88
N SER A 29 -22.13 2.72 -5.97
CA SER A 29 -20.67 2.61 -6.02
C SER A 29 -20.14 1.49 -5.12
N ALA A 30 -19.18 0.73 -5.65
CA ALA A 30 -18.36 -0.21 -4.89
C ALA A 30 -17.18 0.49 -4.21
N ALA A 31 -16.64 1.54 -4.85
CA ALA A 31 -15.67 2.44 -4.26
C ALA A 31 -15.78 3.84 -4.90
N VAL A 32 -15.32 4.86 -4.17
CA VAL A 32 -15.15 6.23 -4.67
C VAL A 32 -13.68 6.60 -4.53
N VAL A 33 -13.07 7.13 -5.59
CA VAL A 33 -11.65 7.55 -5.66
C VAL A 33 -11.62 8.99 -6.15
N GLY A 34 -11.56 9.95 -5.24
CA GLY A 34 -11.68 11.37 -5.58
C GLY A 34 -13.03 11.69 -6.23
N ASP A 35 -13.00 12.15 -7.47
CA ASP A 35 -14.15 12.44 -8.32
C ASP A 35 -14.62 11.24 -9.15
N ARG A 36 -13.85 10.15 -9.16
CA ARG A 36 -14.17 8.91 -9.88
C ARG A 36 -14.86 7.90 -8.98
N SER A 37 -15.65 7.02 -9.58
CA SER A 37 -16.33 5.95 -8.84
C SER A 37 -16.21 4.61 -9.57
N VAL A 38 -15.87 3.57 -8.82
CA VAL A 38 -16.00 2.18 -9.25
C VAL A 38 -17.45 1.76 -8.96
N SER A 39 -18.22 1.42 -9.98
CA SER A 39 -19.63 1.04 -9.84
C SER A 39 -19.79 -0.42 -9.38
N ILE A 40 -20.92 -0.72 -8.74
CA ILE A 40 -21.29 -2.09 -8.41
C ILE A 40 -21.44 -2.93 -9.67
N ASP A 41 -21.97 -2.36 -10.76
CA ASP A 41 -22.18 -3.06 -12.03
C ASP A 41 -20.84 -3.48 -12.67
N GLN A 42 -19.81 -2.63 -12.61
CA GLN A 42 -18.45 -3.00 -13.05
C GLN A 42 -17.94 -4.24 -12.30
N VAL A 43 -18.14 -4.27 -10.98
CA VAL A 43 -17.72 -5.40 -10.14
C VAL A 43 -18.54 -6.66 -10.48
N GLN A 44 -19.86 -6.55 -10.63
CA GLN A 44 -20.71 -7.69 -10.99
C GLN A 44 -20.37 -8.24 -12.37
N ASN A 45 -20.16 -7.37 -13.37
CA ASN A 45 -19.76 -7.79 -14.70
C ASN A 45 -18.44 -8.59 -14.70
N LEU A 46 -17.47 -8.18 -13.86
CA LEU A 46 -16.22 -8.91 -13.71
C LEU A 46 -16.43 -10.28 -13.06
N ILE A 47 -17.24 -10.35 -11.99
CA ILE A 47 -17.57 -11.62 -11.32
C ILE A 47 -18.28 -12.57 -12.29
N ASP A 48 -19.30 -12.09 -13.00
CA ASP A 48 -20.07 -12.89 -13.96
C ASP A 48 -19.18 -13.39 -15.10
N LYS A 49 -18.30 -12.53 -15.61
CA LYS A 49 -17.31 -12.91 -16.63
C LYS A 49 -16.37 -13.99 -16.10
N ALA A 50 -15.81 -13.81 -14.89
CA ALA A 50 -14.95 -14.79 -14.25
C ALA A 50 -15.66 -16.14 -14.09
N VAL A 51 -16.88 -16.19 -13.56
CA VAL A 51 -17.63 -17.44 -13.38
C VAL A 51 -17.89 -18.16 -14.71
N ARG A 52 -18.19 -17.41 -15.78
CA ARG A 52 -18.36 -18.00 -17.12
C ARG A 52 -17.06 -18.57 -17.67
N GLU A 53 -15.96 -17.86 -17.55
CA GLU A 53 -14.72 -18.14 -18.30
C GLU A 53 -13.72 -18.98 -17.51
N GLN A 54 -13.73 -18.92 -16.17
CA GLN A 54 -12.65 -19.39 -15.32
C GLN A 54 -13.08 -20.55 -14.40
N PRO A 55 -12.41 -21.73 -14.44
CA PRO A 55 -12.71 -22.87 -13.59
C PRO A 55 -12.63 -22.55 -12.09
N TYR A 56 -11.61 -21.80 -11.67
CA TYR A 56 -11.46 -21.41 -10.27
C TYR A 56 -12.62 -20.53 -9.77
N ALA A 57 -13.14 -19.62 -10.61
CA ALA A 57 -14.30 -18.81 -10.26
C ALA A 57 -15.57 -19.64 -10.08
N ARG A 58 -15.77 -20.68 -10.90
CA ARG A 58 -16.88 -21.63 -10.71
C ARG A 58 -16.77 -22.41 -9.41
N LYS A 59 -15.55 -22.80 -9.02
CA LYS A 59 -15.28 -23.39 -7.71
C LYS A 59 -15.66 -22.43 -6.58
N LEU A 60 -15.20 -21.18 -6.63
CA LEU A 60 -15.58 -20.17 -5.64
C LEU A 60 -17.10 -19.96 -5.58
N ALA A 61 -17.79 -19.97 -6.73
CA ALA A 61 -19.25 -19.90 -6.79
C ALA A 61 -19.92 -21.09 -6.10
N ALA A 62 -19.47 -22.31 -6.39
CA ALA A 62 -19.97 -23.54 -5.76
C ALA A 62 -19.70 -23.59 -4.25
N GLU A 63 -18.60 -22.99 -3.79
CA GLU A 63 -18.23 -22.86 -2.38
C GLU A 63 -18.85 -21.64 -1.68
N HIS A 64 -19.70 -20.86 -2.37
CA HIS A 64 -20.30 -19.62 -1.87
C HIS A 64 -19.28 -18.52 -1.46
N LYS A 65 -18.10 -18.51 -2.09
CA LYS A 65 -16.99 -17.58 -1.84
C LYS A 65 -16.85 -16.46 -2.87
N LEU A 66 -17.94 -16.08 -3.55
CA LEU A 66 -17.89 -14.97 -4.52
C LEU A 66 -17.62 -13.61 -3.86
N ASP A 67 -17.78 -13.50 -2.55
CA ASP A 67 -17.37 -12.32 -1.79
C ASP A 67 -15.84 -12.12 -1.82
N VAL A 68 -15.05 -13.20 -1.82
CA VAL A 68 -13.58 -13.15 -1.97
C VAL A 68 -13.21 -12.57 -3.32
N LEU A 69 -13.85 -13.06 -4.39
CA LEU A 69 -13.66 -12.53 -5.75
C LEU A 69 -14.14 -11.07 -5.86
N GLY A 70 -15.26 -10.72 -5.24
CA GLY A 70 -15.78 -9.36 -5.23
C GLY A 70 -14.83 -8.36 -4.56
N ARG A 71 -14.20 -8.72 -3.43
CA ARG A 71 -13.16 -7.89 -2.80
C ARG A 71 -11.94 -7.70 -3.68
N ALA A 72 -11.45 -8.77 -4.30
CA ALA A 72 -10.31 -8.68 -5.20
C ALA A 72 -10.61 -7.85 -6.46
N ALA A 73 -11.83 -7.96 -7.01
CA ALA A 73 -12.29 -7.13 -8.11
C ALA A 73 -12.29 -5.64 -7.74
N VAL A 74 -12.87 -5.27 -6.58
CA VAL A 74 -12.84 -3.89 -6.09
C VAL A 74 -11.40 -3.41 -5.87
N SER A 75 -10.55 -4.26 -5.29
CA SER A 75 -9.13 -3.93 -5.08
C SER A 75 -8.43 -3.58 -6.39
N SER A 76 -8.57 -4.43 -7.41
CA SER A 76 -7.95 -4.22 -8.71
C SER A 76 -8.46 -2.97 -9.42
N LEU A 77 -9.77 -2.71 -9.36
CA LEU A 77 -10.37 -1.51 -9.97
C LEU A 77 -9.97 -0.23 -9.24
N VAL A 78 -9.89 -0.24 -7.91
CA VAL A 78 -9.40 0.92 -7.14
C VAL A 78 -7.92 1.20 -7.46
N LEU A 79 -7.09 0.16 -7.53
CA LEU A 79 -5.68 0.30 -7.91
C LEU A 79 -5.51 0.86 -9.32
N HIS A 80 -6.35 0.42 -10.27
CA HIS A 80 -6.39 0.98 -11.62
C HIS A 80 -6.65 2.50 -11.60
N GLU A 81 -7.68 2.95 -10.86
CA GLU A 81 -8.00 4.38 -10.75
C GLU A 81 -6.87 5.18 -10.08
N LEU A 82 -6.24 4.60 -9.05
CA LEU A 82 -5.09 5.21 -8.37
C LEU A 82 -3.87 5.32 -9.30
N LEU A 83 -3.58 4.28 -10.09
CA LEU A 83 -2.48 4.28 -11.07
C LEU A 83 -2.70 5.33 -12.15
N ALA A 84 -3.90 5.38 -12.74
CA ALA A 84 -4.25 6.37 -13.74
C ALA A 84 -4.10 7.80 -13.17
N THR A 85 -4.63 8.04 -11.96
CA THR A 85 -4.49 9.33 -11.28
C THR A 85 -3.02 9.68 -10.98
N ALA A 86 -2.23 8.71 -10.52
CA ALA A 86 -0.81 8.90 -10.24
C ALA A 86 -0.04 9.26 -11.51
N ALA A 87 -0.33 8.55 -12.60
CA ALA A 87 0.31 8.75 -13.88
C ALA A 87 0.02 10.16 -14.43
N GLU A 88 -1.25 10.59 -14.40
CA GLU A 88 -1.67 11.94 -14.79
C GLU A 88 -0.96 13.02 -13.95
N LYS A 89 -1.01 12.91 -12.62
CA LYS A 89 -0.37 13.87 -11.70
C LYS A 89 1.14 13.98 -11.92
N GLN A 90 1.78 12.89 -12.33
CA GLN A 90 3.24 12.81 -12.45
C GLN A 90 3.74 12.94 -13.89
N GLY A 91 2.85 13.11 -14.86
CA GLY A 91 3.21 13.15 -16.29
C GLY A 91 3.86 11.85 -16.78
N ILE A 92 3.45 10.71 -16.22
CA ILE A 92 3.96 9.39 -16.58
C ILE A 92 3.08 8.81 -17.67
N THR A 93 3.71 8.29 -18.71
CA THR A 93 3.04 7.53 -19.77
C THR A 93 3.52 6.08 -19.76
N PRO A 94 2.63 5.10 -19.98
CA PRO A 94 3.03 3.71 -20.05
C PRO A 94 3.83 3.43 -21.33
N ASN A 95 4.63 2.37 -21.33
CA ASN A 95 5.35 1.93 -22.52
C ASN A 95 4.41 1.21 -23.49
N TYR A 96 3.73 1.96 -24.36
CA TYR A 96 2.77 1.40 -25.33
C TYR A 96 3.39 0.36 -26.27
N GLY A 97 4.65 0.53 -26.68
CA GLY A 97 5.33 -0.45 -27.54
C GLY A 97 5.51 -1.80 -26.84
N GLN A 98 5.86 -1.80 -25.56
CA GLN A 98 5.93 -3.03 -24.75
C GLN A 98 4.55 -3.63 -24.48
N ILE A 99 3.52 -2.79 -24.24
CA ILE A 99 2.14 -3.25 -24.08
C ILE A 99 1.67 -3.99 -25.33
N GLU A 100 1.83 -3.43 -26.53
CA GLU A 100 1.46 -4.13 -27.78
C GLU A 100 2.25 -5.43 -27.97
N ALA A 101 3.55 -5.41 -27.67
CA ALA A 101 4.40 -6.59 -27.80
C ALA A 101 3.99 -7.72 -26.82
N GLN A 102 3.52 -7.38 -25.62
CA GLN A 102 2.99 -8.36 -24.68
C GLN A 102 1.59 -8.80 -25.06
N LEU A 103 0.71 -7.90 -25.49
CA LEU A 103 -0.62 -8.25 -25.98
C LEU A 103 -0.58 -9.23 -27.16
N ALA A 104 0.40 -9.09 -28.05
CA ALA A 104 0.59 -10.05 -29.16
C ALA A 104 0.93 -11.48 -28.68
N LYS A 105 1.55 -11.62 -27.50
CA LYS A 105 1.82 -12.91 -26.85
C LYS A 105 0.70 -13.37 -25.94
N ASP A 106 -0.14 -12.41 -25.53
CA ASP A 106 -1.24 -12.53 -24.59
C ASP A 106 -0.91 -13.37 -23.34
N PRO A 107 0.02 -12.92 -22.47
CA PRO A 107 0.45 -13.69 -21.29
C PRO A 107 -0.66 -13.87 -20.24
N LEU A 108 -1.75 -13.12 -20.37
CA LEU A 108 -2.92 -13.20 -19.50
C LEU A 108 -3.96 -14.20 -20.03
N ASN A 109 -3.78 -14.70 -21.25
CA ASN A 109 -4.61 -15.76 -21.79
C ASN A 109 -4.43 -17.07 -20.99
N GLY A 110 -5.53 -17.79 -20.82
CA GLY A 110 -5.56 -19.05 -20.10
C GLY A 110 -6.35 -18.97 -18.80
N THR A 111 -6.43 -20.11 -18.12
CA THR A 111 -7.33 -20.28 -16.97
C THR A 111 -6.57 -20.51 -15.67
N VAL A 112 -7.17 -20.06 -14.57
CA VAL A 112 -6.69 -20.41 -13.22
C VAL A 112 -7.23 -21.80 -12.87
N SER A 113 -6.33 -22.71 -12.48
CA SER A 113 -6.68 -24.09 -12.14
C SER A 113 -7.64 -24.13 -10.95
N ALA A 114 -8.67 -24.98 -11.03
CA ALA A 114 -9.58 -25.22 -9.90
C ALA A 114 -8.85 -25.82 -8.67
N ASP A 115 -7.71 -26.45 -8.89
CA ASP A 115 -6.91 -27.12 -7.85
C ASP A 115 -5.83 -26.22 -7.24
N ALA A 116 -5.84 -24.92 -7.55
CA ALA A 116 -4.91 -23.97 -6.94
C ALA A 116 -5.05 -23.97 -5.41
N THR A 117 -3.92 -24.13 -4.73
CA THR A 117 -3.84 -24.30 -3.26
C THR A 117 -3.73 -22.98 -2.51
N ASP A 118 -3.11 -21.96 -3.13
CA ASP A 118 -3.06 -20.60 -2.60
C ASP A 118 -4.26 -19.80 -3.12
N GLU A 119 -5.26 -19.59 -2.27
CA GLU A 119 -6.48 -18.84 -2.61
C GLU A 119 -6.18 -17.38 -2.94
N ASN A 120 -5.25 -16.73 -2.24
CA ASN A 120 -4.93 -15.32 -2.46
C ASN A 120 -4.27 -15.12 -3.83
N GLN A 121 -3.28 -15.96 -4.15
CA GLN A 121 -2.63 -15.91 -5.46
C GLN A 121 -3.62 -16.24 -6.58
N ALA A 122 -4.40 -17.32 -6.41
CA ALA A 122 -5.37 -17.75 -7.42
C ALA A 122 -6.43 -16.69 -7.71
N VAL A 123 -6.96 -16.02 -6.68
CA VAL A 123 -7.95 -14.94 -6.84
C VAL A 123 -7.33 -13.71 -7.51
N SER A 124 -6.11 -13.33 -7.15
CA SER A 124 -5.40 -12.21 -7.78
C SER A 124 -5.16 -12.45 -9.27
N GLU A 125 -4.67 -13.63 -9.63
CA GLU A 125 -4.49 -14.05 -11.02
C GLU A 125 -5.82 -14.10 -11.77
N LEU A 126 -6.87 -14.65 -11.14
CA LEU A 126 -8.21 -14.75 -11.70
C LEU A 126 -8.78 -13.38 -12.09
N VAL A 127 -8.70 -12.39 -11.20
CA VAL A 127 -9.16 -11.02 -11.47
C VAL A 127 -8.36 -10.40 -12.61
N THR A 128 -7.03 -10.54 -12.59
CA THR A 128 -6.14 -9.97 -13.60
C THR A 128 -6.44 -10.52 -15.00
N ARG A 129 -6.65 -11.85 -15.13
CA ARG A 129 -6.98 -12.51 -16.40
C ARG A 129 -8.42 -12.29 -16.87
N THR A 130 -9.31 -11.85 -15.98
CA THR A 130 -10.72 -11.58 -16.34
C THR A 130 -10.92 -10.14 -16.81
N ARG A 131 -10.08 -9.21 -16.35
CA ARG A 131 -10.11 -7.79 -16.80
C ARG A 131 -9.78 -7.67 -18.29
N ASP A 132 -9.93 -6.46 -18.83
CA ASP A 132 -9.35 -6.15 -20.13
C ASP A 132 -7.82 -6.33 -20.06
N HIS A 133 -7.26 -7.16 -20.94
CA HIS A 133 -5.84 -7.53 -20.87
C HIS A 133 -4.93 -6.33 -21.15
N ARG A 134 -5.37 -5.39 -21.99
CA ARG A 134 -4.62 -4.17 -22.30
C ARG A 134 -4.60 -3.25 -21.09
N GLU A 135 -5.71 -3.08 -20.38
CA GLU A 135 -5.75 -2.33 -19.12
C GLU A 135 -4.85 -2.98 -18.06
N ALA A 136 -4.93 -4.30 -17.85
CA ALA A 136 -4.13 -4.99 -16.86
C ALA A 136 -2.61 -4.87 -17.12
N LEU A 137 -2.21 -4.96 -18.39
CA LEU A 137 -0.82 -4.70 -18.80
C LEU A 137 -0.46 -3.22 -18.62
N THR A 138 -1.37 -2.30 -18.96
CA THR A 138 -1.17 -0.86 -18.75
C THR A 138 -0.91 -0.55 -17.29
N ASP A 139 -1.69 -1.11 -16.37
CA ASP A 139 -1.51 -0.94 -14.92
C ASP A 139 -0.12 -1.41 -14.48
N THR A 140 0.33 -2.56 -15.00
CA THR A 140 1.66 -3.12 -14.72
C THR A 140 2.77 -2.16 -15.17
N TYR A 141 2.70 -1.66 -16.40
CA TYR A 141 3.72 -0.76 -16.96
C TYR A 141 3.67 0.65 -16.36
N LEU A 142 2.50 1.13 -15.93
CA LEU A 142 2.39 2.38 -15.16
C LEU A 142 3.07 2.24 -13.79
N ALA A 143 2.85 1.13 -13.08
CA ALA A 143 3.53 0.87 -11.82
C ALA A 143 5.05 0.81 -12.01
N GLN A 144 5.54 0.14 -13.06
CA GLN A 144 6.98 0.11 -13.35
C GLN A 144 7.55 1.51 -13.63
N ALA A 145 6.86 2.32 -14.43
CA ALA A 145 7.28 3.69 -14.71
C ALA A 145 7.26 4.58 -13.46
N LEU A 146 6.30 4.39 -12.55
CA LEU A 146 6.28 5.04 -11.24
C LEU A 146 7.50 4.67 -10.40
N ALA A 147 7.89 3.39 -10.38
CA ALA A 147 9.09 2.95 -9.68
C ALA A 147 10.36 3.53 -10.29
N GLU A 148 10.47 3.55 -11.62
CA GLU A 148 11.61 4.13 -12.33
C GLU A 148 11.80 5.62 -12.02
N LYS A 149 10.69 6.35 -11.81
CA LYS A 149 10.74 7.75 -11.37
C LYS A 149 11.05 7.90 -9.87
N ALA A 150 10.48 7.03 -9.03
CA ALA A 150 10.58 7.16 -7.57
C ALA A 150 11.92 6.67 -7.02
N VAL A 151 12.39 5.49 -7.42
CA VAL A 151 13.59 4.83 -6.88
C VAL A 151 14.85 5.72 -6.83
N PRO A 152 15.22 6.48 -7.87
CA PRO A 152 16.42 7.32 -7.81
C PRO A 152 16.30 8.53 -6.88
N ASN A 153 15.08 8.92 -6.51
CA ASN A 153 14.80 10.13 -5.74
C ASN A 153 14.31 9.83 -4.31
N LEU A 154 13.90 8.59 -4.04
CA LEU A 154 13.24 8.21 -2.80
C LEU A 154 14.25 7.76 -1.74
N SER A 155 14.21 8.40 -0.57
CA SER A 155 14.89 7.96 0.65
C SER A 155 13.96 8.11 1.85
N VAL A 156 14.03 7.15 2.77
CA VAL A 156 13.24 7.15 4.00
C VAL A 156 14.16 7.05 5.20
N THR A 157 14.03 7.99 6.13
CA THR A 157 14.66 7.92 7.44
C THR A 157 13.67 7.37 8.44
N PHE A 158 14.04 6.32 9.16
CA PHE A 158 13.15 5.69 10.13
C PHE A 158 13.89 5.11 11.33
N ASP A 159 13.13 4.95 12.41
CA ASP A 159 13.53 4.16 13.56
C ASP A 159 12.68 2.90 13.59
N TYR A 160 13.23 1.76 13.98
CA TYR A 160 12.44 0.53 14.04
C TYR A 160 12.89 -0.42 15.15
N THR A 161 11.97 -1.30 15.52
CA THR A 161 12.21 -2.51 16.30
C THR A 161 11.48 -3.68 15.67
N SER A 162 11.75 -4.89 16.17
CA SER A 162 11.10 -6.11 15.74
C SER A 162 10.42 -6.83 16.91
N ILE A 163 9.22 -7.37 16.66
CA ILE A 163 8.52 -8.24 17.59
C ILE A 163 8.67 -9.69 17.14
N GLY A 164 8.91 -10.60 18.09
CA GLY A 164 9.12 -12.02 17.83
C GLY A 164 10.59 -12.43 17.64
N SER A 165 11.50 -11.47 17.50
CA SER A 165 12.95 -11.68 17.60
C SER A 165 13.57 -10.98 18.82
N MET A 166 12.99 -9.84 19.23
CA MET A 166 13.44 -9.09 20.41
C MET A 166 12.61 -9.47 21.63
N PRO A 167 13.22 -9.66 22.81
CA PRO A 167 12.48 -9.79 24.05
C PRO A 167 11.83 -8.45 24.38
N ASP A 168 10.62 -8.49 24.92
CA ASP A 168 9.97 -7.31 25.42
C ASP A 168 10.71 -6.75 26.64
N SER A 169 11.09 -5.47 26.59
CA SER A 169 11.86 -4.80 27.65
C SER A 169 11.19 -4.79 29.04
N THR A 170 9.87 -4.99 29.13
CA THR A 170 9.13 -4.97 30.40
C THR A 170 8.94 -6.38 30.96
N THR A 171 8.66 -7.34 30.09
CA THR A 171 8.27 -8.71 30.49
C THR A 171 9.35 -9.76 30.24
N GLY A 172 10.35 -9.46 29.41
CA GLY A 172 11.37 -10.40 28.94
C GLY A 172 10.85 -11.42 27.92
N ALA A 173 9.56 -11.39 27.57
CA ALA A 173 8.94 -12.38 26.69
C ALA A 173 9.20 -12.09 25.20
N THR A 174 9.35 -13.15 24.41
CA THR A 174 9.44 -13.07 22.93
C THR A 174 8.20 -13.71 22.32
N PRO A 175 7.11 -12.95 22.10
CA PRO A 175 5.84 -13.50 21.64
C PRO A 175 5.99 -14.14 20.25
N LYS A 176 5.17 -15.15 19.95
CA LYS A 176 5.18 -15.90 18.67
C LYS A 176 3.77 -15.92 18.08
N GLY A 177 3.64 -16.31 16.80
CA GLY A 177 2.34 -16.56 16.18
C GLY A 177 1.34 -15.39 16.31
N PRO A 178 0.06 -15.68 16.62
CA PRO A 178 -0.98 -14.66 16.83
C PRO A 178 -0.63 -13.64 17.93
N GLU A 179 0.06 -14.06 18.99
CA GLU A 179 0.48 -13.18 20.08
C GLU A 179 1.52 -12.16 19.61
N ALA A 180 2.43 -12.55 18.71
CA ALA A 180 3.40 -11.64 18.11
C ALA A 180 2.71 -10.57 17.25
N LYS A 181 1.71 -10.97 16.44
CA LYS A 181 0.89 -10.03 15.66
C LYS A 181 0.21 -9.03 16.56
N LYS A 182 -0.47 -9.52 17.61
CA LYS A 182 -1.17 -8.68 18.57
C LYS A 182 -0.20 -7.69 19.26
N ALA A 183 0.93 -8.18 19.75
CA ALA A 183 1.94 -7.34 20.41
C ALA A 183 2.52 -6.27 19.47
N ALA A 184 2.78 -6.61 18.20
CA ALA A 184 3.25 -5.66 17.21
C ALA A 184 2.21 -4.56 16.90
N PHE A 185 0.93 -4.92 16.80
CA PHE A 185 -0.15 -3.97 16.56
C PHE A 185 -0.37 -3.05 17.77
N ASP A 186 -0.33 -3.60 18.98
CA ASP A 186 -0.44 -2.83 20.21
C ASP A 186 0.75 -1.86 20.36
N LEU A 187 1.97 -2.31 20.04
CA LEU A 187 3.16 -1.46 20.04
C LEU A 187 3.06 -0.34 19.00
N ALA A 188 2.59 -0.63 17.79
CA ALA A 188 2.42 0.39 16.75
C ALA A 188 1.42 1.47 17.18
N ARG A 189 0.31 1.09 17.81
CA ARG A 189 -0.64 2.05 18.40
C ARG A 189 -0.02 2.88 19.52
N GLN A 190 0.79 2.26 20.37
CA GLN A 190 1.53 2.97 21.41
C GLN A 190 2.49 4.00 20.80
N PHE A 191 3.26 3.64 19.78
CA PHE A 191 4.19 4.56 19.10
C PHE A 191 3.47 5.69 18.38
N ALA A 192 2.27 5.43 17.84
CA ALA A 192 1.45 6.44 17.20
C ALA A 192 0.84 7.41 18.23
N ALA A 193 0.46 6.92 19.40
CA ALA A 193 -0.10 7.74 20.49
C ALA A 193 0.98 8.53 21.25
N ASP A 194 2.18 7.96 21.42
CA ASP A 194 3.28 8.54 22.20
C ASP A 194 4.62 8.35 21.47
N PRO A 195 5.08 9.38 20.72
CA PRO A 195 6.39 9.35 20.06
C PRO A 195 7.57 9.18 21.03
N ALA A 196 7.44 9.59 22.30
CA ALA A 196 8.49 9.42 23.29
C ALA A 196 8.60 7.95 23.74
N ALA A 197 7.48 7.22 23.81
CA ALA A 197 7.48 5.78 24.04
C ALA A 197 8.23 5.03 22.93
N ALA A 198 8.08 5.48 21.67
CA ALA A 198 8.82 4.92 20.54
C ALA A 198 10.33 5.09 20.71
N THR A 199 10.79 6.33 20.95
CA THR A 199 12.21 6.63 21.17
C THR A 199 12.79 5.83 22.34
N LYS A 200 12.05 5.72 23.45
CA LYS A 200 12.49 4.95 24.61
C LYS A 200 12.62 3.46 24.30
N ARG A 201 11.60 2.85 23.69
CA ARG A 201 11.58 1.42 23.37
C ARG A 201 12.69 1.06 22.39
N ILE A 202 12.79 1.78 21.27
CA ILE A 202 13.79 1.53 20.24
C ILE A 202 15.20 1.75 20.79
N GLY A 203 15.40 2.77 21.64
CA GLY A 203 16.68 2.99 22.30
C GLY A 203 17.11 1.83 23.21
N ALA A 204 16.18 1.28 24.00
CA ALA A 204 16.45 0.12 24.85
C ALA A 204 16.77 -1.14 24.02
N ASP A 205 16.01 -1.32 22.94
CA ASP A 205 16.18 -2.40 21.97
C ASP A 205 17.56 -2.33 21.27
N ALA A 206 18.01 -1.12 20.87
CA ALA A 206 19.34 -0.89 20.30
C ALA A 206 20.47 -1.22 21.30
N GLN A 207 20.31 -0.88 22.57
CA GLN A 207 21.27 -1.25 23.62
C GLN A 207 21.34 -2.77 23.82
N TYR A 208 20.20 -3.45 23.77
CA TYR A 208 20.14 -4.90 23.85
C TYR A 208 20.86 -5.57 22.67
N GLU A 209 20.59 -5.16 21.43
CA GLU A 209 21.27 -5.71 20.24
C GLU A 209 22.79 -5.46 20.30
N ALA A 210 23.22 -4.26 20.70
CA ALA A 210 24.64 -3.95 20.88
C ALA A 210 25.30 -4.86 21.92
N SER A 211 24.60 -5.18 23.02
CA SER A 211 25.10 -6.09 24.04
C SER A 211 25.27 -7.53 23.52
N LEU A 212 24.34 -8.01 22.68
CA LEU A 212 24.45 -9.33 22.04
C LEU A 212 25.67 -9.39 21.11
N ARG A 213 25.89 -8.35 20.29
CA ARG A 213 27.05 -8.28 19.40
C ARG A 213 28.36 -8.23 20.17
N GLN A 214 28.41 -7.49 21.27
CA GLN A 214 29.59 -7.45 22.12
C GLN A 214 29.89 -8.81 22.74
N GLN A 215 28.87 -9.54 23.21
CA GLN A 215 29.03 -10.89 23.74
C GLN A 215 29.53 -11.88 22.68
N ALA A 216 28.95 -11.84 21.47
CA ALA A 216 29.41 -12.66 20.35
C ALA A 216 30.88 -12.38 20.01
N ALA A 217 31.27 -11.10 19.94
CA ALA A 217 32.65 -10.71 19.68
C ALA A 217 33.62 -11.23 20.77
N GLN A 218 33.25 -11.14 22.04
CA GLN A 218 34.04 -11.67 23.15
C GLN A 218 34.20 -13.20 23.11
N GLN A 219 33.22 -13.89 22.54
CA GLN A 219 33.24 -15.35 22.33
C GLN A 219 33.92 -15.75 21.02
N GLY A 220 34.47 -14.81 20.24
CA GLY A 220 35.07 -15.08 18.92
C GLY A 220 34.05 -15.50 17.86
N GLN A 221 32.76 -15.23 18.09
CA GLN A 221 31.68 -15.52 17.14
C GLN A 221 31.54 -14.40 16.11
N ASN A 222 31.04 -14.75 14.93
CA ASN A 222 30.76 -13.76 13.88
C ASN A 222 29.59 -12.87 14.30
N THR A 223 29.83 -11.58 14.52
CA THR A 223 28.80 -10.61 14.89
C THR A 223 27.76 -10.39 13.79
N ASP A 224 28.12 -10.66 12.53
CA ASP A 224 27.20 -10.53 11.38
C ASP A 224 26.13 -11.64 11.37
N SER A 225 26.32 -12.68 12.19
CA SER A 225 25.28 -13.68 12.44
C SER A 225 24.12 -13.14 13.28
N ILE A 226 24.31 -12.00 13.97
CA ILE A 226 23.25 -11.31 14.69
C ILE A 226 22.57 -10.35 13.71
N PRO A 227 21.38 -10.70 13.21
CA PRO A 227 20.67 -9.84 12.28
C PRO A 227 20.40 -8.46 12.90
N PRO A 228 20.29 -7.40 12.09
CA PRO A 228 19.72 -6.15 12.57
C PRO A 228 18.24 -6.41 12.93
N LEU A 229 17.90 -6.15 14.19
CA LEU A 229 16.58 -6.33 14.79
C LEU A 229 15.95 -5.00 15.21
N THR A 230 16.76 -3.93 15.26
CA THR A 230 16.38 -2.56 15.56
C THR A 230 17.30 -1.57 14.82
N GLY A 231 16.83 -0.33 14.63
CA GLY A 231 17.64 0.73 14.05
C GLY A 231 17.12 2.11 14.43
N VAL A 232 18.01 3.11 14.40
CA VAL A 232 17.72 4.50 14.76
C VAL A 232 18.32 5.44 13.72
N GLY A 233 17.48 6.31 13.15
CA GLY A 233 17.88 7.43 12.31
C GLY A 233 18.51 7.03 10.98
N GLU A 234 18.35 5.78 10.55
CA GLU A 234 18.94 5.30 9.31
C GLU A 234 18.16 5.85 8.12
N ALA A 235 18.84 6.64 7.28
CA ALA A 235 18.29 7.10 6.01
C ALA A 235 18.61 6.05 4.93
N VAL A 236 17.56 5.37 4.46
CA VAL A 236 17.71 4.27 3.50
C VAL A 236 17.17 4.71 2.13
N PRO A 237 18.03 4.84 1.11
CA PRO A 237 17.61 5.03 -0.27
C PRO A 237 16.77 3.84 -0.76
N ALA A 238 15.71 4.08 -1.52
CA ALA A 238 14.85 3.02 -2.06
C ALA A 238 15.63 2.04 -2.95
N SER A 239 16.66 2.52 -3.66
CA SER A 239 17.56 1.67 -4.44
C SER A 239 18.35 0.69 -3.58
N GLN A 240 18.61 0.98 -2.31
CA GLN A 240 19.38 0.11 -1.41
C GLN A 240 18.50 -0.69 -0.45
N ALA A 241 17.20 -0.39 -0.39
CA ALA A 241 16.28 -0.99 0.57
C ALA A 241 15.84 -2.43 0.23
N GLY A 242 16.18 -2.93 -0.95
CA GLY A 242 15.75 -4.25 -1.43
C GLY A 242 14.23 -4.41 -1.34
N VAL A 243 13.76 -5.52 -0.73
CA VAL A 243 12.32 -5.79 -0.57
C VAL A 243 11.58 -4.75 0.30
N LEU A 244 12.27 -4.01 1.17
CA LEU A 244 11.64 -2.96 1.96
C LEU A 244 11.13 -1.80 1.09
N ALA A 245 11.71 -1.56 -0.09
CA ALA A 245 11.26 -0.51 -1.02
C ALA A 245 9.79 -0.68 -1.45
N ALA A 246 9.27 -1.92 -1.46
CA ALA A 246 7.87 -2.22 -1.77
C ALA A 246 6.96 -2.25 -0.53
N SER A 247 7.51 -2.09 0.68
CA SER A 247 6.78 -2.16 1.94
C SER A 247 6.07 -0.84 2.28
N PRO A 248 5.10 -0.84 3.22
CA PRO A 248 4.41 0.37 3.66
C PRO A 248 5.37 1.48 4.14
N LEU A 249 6.56 1.11 4.62
CA LEU A 249 7.59 2.05 5.05
C LEU A 249 7.93 3.09 3.97
N PHE A 250 8.02 2.67 2.70
CA PHE A 250 8.40 3.55 1.58
C PHE A 250 7.21 4.28 0.95
N GLY A 251 5.98 3.86 1.26
CA GLY A 251 4.75 4.53 0.83
C GLY A 251 4.18 5.50 1.87
N SER A 252 4.70 5.51 3.10
CA SER A 252 4.11 6.30 4.19
C SER A 252 4.77 7.68 4.33
N PRO A 253 4.01 8.75 4.63
CA PRO A 253 4.58 10.06 4.91
C PRO A 253 5.36 10.09 6.23
N ALA A 254 6.17 11.13 6.44
CA ALA A 254 6.82 11.39 7.72
C ALA A 254 5.80 11.55 8.86
N GLY A 255 6.18 11.14 10.07
CA GLY A 255 5.29 11.16 11.23
C GLY A 255 4.26 10.03 11.22
N THR A 256 4.57 8.90 10.58
CA THR A 256 3.73 7.69 10.60
C THR A 256 4.44 6.54 11.28
N VAL A 257 3.65 5.64 11.84
CA VAL A 257 4.06 4.35 12.38
C VAL A 257 3.55 3.27 11.46
N THR A 258 4.44 2.40 11.01
CA THR A 258 4.11 1.26 10.16
C THR A 258 4.36 -0.04 10.93
N VAL A 259 3.48 -1.02 10.75
CA VAL A 259 3.67 -2.38 11.25
C VAL A 259 3.27 -3.39 10.18
N PHE A 260 4.15 -4.35 9.91
CA PHE A 260 3.94 -5.40 8.91
C PHE A 260 4.88 -6.60 9.20
N PRO A 261 4.62 -7.80 8.63
CA PRO A 261 5.53 -8.95 8.78
C PRO A 261 6.93 -8.59 8.27
N TYR A 262 7.94 -8.94 9.05
CA TYR A 262 9.32 -8.67 8.69
C TYR A 262 9.67 -9.47 7.42
N PRO A 263 10.11 -8.82 6.33
CA PRO A 263 10.40 -9.52 5.08
C PRO A 263 11.44 -10.61 5.26
N ASN A 264 11.17 -11.80 4.72
CA ASN A 264 12.05 -12.97 4.80
C ASN A 264 12.35 -13.46 6.23
N ARG A 265 11.50 -13.11 7.22
CA ARG A 265 11.61 -13.61 8.60
C ARG A 265 10.24 -14.02 9.14
N GLU A 266 9.96 -15.30 9.03
CA GLU A 266 8.71 -15.88 9.52
C GLU A 266 8.52 -15.61 11.03
N GLY A 267 7.29 -15.29 11.41
CA GLY A 267 6.92 -15.04 12.81
C GLY A 267 7.52 -13.77 13.42
N THR A 268 8.20 -12.95 12.65
CA THR A 268 8.78 -11.67 13.09
C THR A 268 7.99 -10.52 12.48
N TRP A 269 7.72 -9.49 13.27
CA TRP A 269 7.01 -8.28 12.84
C TRP A 269 7.94 -7.09 12.90
N PHE A 270 7.87 -6.23 11.89
CA PHE A 270 8.59 -4.97 11.79
C PHE A 270 7.69 -3.85 12.28
N VAL A 271 8.14 -3.05 13.26
CA VAL A 271 7.42 -1.87 13.76
C VAL A 271 8.34 -0.66 13.63
N ALA A 272 7.97 0.29 12.79
CA ALA A 272 8.83 1.44 12.47
C ALA A 272 8.11 2.77 12.53
N VAL A 273 8.85 3.80 12.92
CA VAL A 273 8.46 5.21 12.90
C VAL A 273 9.16 5.89 11.73
N VAL A 274 8.40 6.37 10.76
CA VAL A 274 8.92 7.16 9.65
C VAL A 274 9.24 8.57 10.15
N ARG A 275 10.53 8.89 10.22
CA ARG A 275 11.02 10.20 10.65
C ARG A 275 11.03 11.20 9.49
N GLN A 276 11.43 10.73 8.31
CA GLN A 276 11.51 11.56 7.12
C GLN A 276 11.26 10.73 5.87
N ARG A 277 10.61 11.31 4.87
CA ARG A 277 10.53 10.78 3.51
C ARG A 277 10.92 11.90 2.55
N VAL A 278 11.89 11.62 1.68
CA VAL A 278 12.40 12.54 0.66
C VAL A 278 12.20 11.89 -0.70
N ASP A 279 11.59 12.60 -1.64
CA ASP A 279 11.30 12.12 -3.00
C ASP A 279 11.42 13.21 -4.08
N ASP A 280 11.95 14.38 -3.72
CA ASP A 280 11.98 15.58 -4.56
C ASP A 280 13.32 15.80 -5.29
N LYS A 281 14.36 15.05 -4.92
CA LYS A 281 15.70 15.19 -5.47
C LYS A 281 16.41 13.85 -5.59
N PRO A 282 17.36 13.72 -6.55
CA PRO A 282 18.19 12.52 -6.65
C PRO A 282 18.92 12.21 -5.34
N VAL A 283 18.87 10.96 -4.94
CA VAL A 283 19.61 10.44 -3.79
C VAL A 283 20.91 9.84 -4.32
N ALA A 284 22.04 10.38 -3.87
CA ALA A 284 23.33 9.86 -4.28
C ALA A 284 23.53 8.43 -3.75
N THR A 285 23.75 7.48 -4.66
CA THR A 285 24.08 6.10 -4.33
C THR A 285 25.23 5.63 -5.20
N GLU A 286 26.21 4.93 -4.61
CA GLU A 286 27.41 4.46 -5.33
C GLU A 286 27.07 3.51 -6.49
N GLN A 287 26.01 2.70 -6.34
CA GLN A 287 25.40 1.90 -7.40
C GLN A 287 23.95 1.55 -7.02
N ALA A 288 22.99 1.83 -7.92
CA ALA A 288 21.64 1.31 -7.78
C ALA A 288 21.60 -0.13 -8.33
N PRO A 289 21.08 -1.11 -7.58
CA PRO A 289 20.87 -2.44 -8.10
C PRO A 289 19.86 -2.41 -9.24
N THR A 290 20.07 -3.28 -10.23
CA THR A 290 19.06 -3.52 -11.27
C THR A 290 17.86 -4.20 -10.63
N LEU A 291 16.72 -3.52 -10.64
CA LEU A 291 15.45 -4.09 -10.18
C LEU A 291 14.82 -4.91 -11.31
N ASP A 292 14.37 -6.12 -10.98
CA ASP A 292 13.53 -6.92 -11.87
C ASP A 292 12.12 -6.29 -12.01
N ASP A 293 11.39 -6.72 -13.04
CA ASP A 293 10.08 -6.16 -13.39
C ASP A 293 9.03 -6.32 -12.27
N ALA A 294 9.07 -7.41 -11.50
CA ALA A 294 8.14 -7.63 -10.40
C ALA A 294 8.45 -6.70 -9.23
N SER A 295 9.73 -6.54 -8.90
CA SER A 295 10.21 -5.57 -7.91
C SER A 295 9.82 -4.14 -8.29
N LYS A 296 9.98 -3.74 -9.56
CA LYS A 296 9.53 -2.43 -10.06
C LYS A 296 8.02 -2.26 -9.90
N THR A 297 7.21 -3.23 -10.34
CA THR A 297 5.75 -3.16 -10.19
C THR A 297 5.35 -3.02 -8.72
N ALA A 298 5.95 -3.79 -7.81
CA ALA A 298 5.63 -3.72 -6.38
C ALA A 298 6.01 -2.37 -5.74
N ILE A 299 7.18 -1.82 -6.07
CA ILE A 299 7.63 -0.49 -5.61
C ILE A 299 6.72 0.61 -6.16
N GLY A 300 6.33 0.50 -7.43
CA GLY A 300 5.43 1.43 -8.10
C GLY A 300 4.04 1.48 -7.46
N MET A 301 3.46 0.29 -7.22
CA MET A 301 2.19 0.16 -6.50
C MET A 301 2.26 0.78 -5.11
N ARG A 302 3.40 0.64 -4.42
CA ARG A 302 3.60 1.26 -3.11
C ARG A 302 3.53 2.79 -3.15
N GLN A 303 3.89 3.43 -4.27
CA GLN A 303 3.80 4.89 -4.42
C GLN A 303 2.36 5.41 -4.49
N LEU A 304 1.36 4.53 -4.62
CA LEU A 304 -0.05 4.91 -4.62
C LEU A 304 -0.60 5.13 -3.20
N GLN A 305 0.09 4.64 -2.18
CA GLN A 305 -0.36 4.70 -0.79
C GLN A 305 -0.74 6.14 -0.34
N PRO A 306 0.07 7.20 -0.58
CA PRO A 306 -0.32 8.57 -0.22
C PRO A 306 -1.57 9.07 -0.94
N LEU A 307 -1.86 8.56 -2.14
CA LEU A 307 -3.02 8.98 -2.92
C LEU A 307 -4.33 8.53 -2.29
N PHE A 308 -4.33 7.45 -1.51
CA PHE A 308 -5.53 6.94 -0.87
C PHE A 308 -6.15 8.00 0.06
N ASP A 309 -5.33 8.58 0.94
CA ASP A 309 -5.76 9.65 1.85
C ASP A 309 -5.99 10.97 1.08
N GLN A 310 -5.14 11.31 0.09
CA GLN A 310 -5.28 12.56 -0.68
C GLN A 310 -6.55 12.62 -1.53
N LEU A 311 -7.03 11.47 -2.01
CA LEU A 311 -8.23 11.37 -2.84
C LEU A 311 -9.48 11.00 -2.05
N ASP A 312 -9.39 10.92 -0.72
CA ASP A 312 -10.48 10.49 0.17
C ASP A 312 -11.15 9.20 -0.35
N VAL A 313 -10.32 8.18 -0.64
CA VAL A 313 -10.82 6.93 -1.18
C VAL A 313 -11.74 6.26 -0.17
N ARG A 314 -12.94 5.88 -0.62
CA ARG A 314 -13.97 5.26 0.22
C ARG A 314 -14.42 3.95 -0.39
N ILE A 315 -14.21 2.86 0.33
CA ILE A 315 -14.71 1.53 -0.03
C ILE A 315 -16.13 1.37 0.49
N ASN A 316 -17.02 0.78 -0.32
CA ASN A 316 -18.35 0.44 0.14
C ASN A 316 -18.25 -0.71 1.16
N LYS A 317 -18.82 -0.48 2.35
CA LYS A 317 -18.79 -1.42 3.50
C LYS A 317 -19.24 -2.84 3.18
N ARG A 318 -20.06 -3.04 2.14
CA ARG A 318 -20.47 -4.38 1.71
C ARG A 318 -19.31 -5.25 1.21
N TYR A 319 -18.24 -4.62 0.71
CA TYR A 319 -17.04 -5.31 0.23
C TYR A 319 -16.02 -5.44 1.34
N GLY A 320 -15.91 -4.44 2.22
CA GLY A 320 -15.10 -4.52 3.43
C GLY A 320 -14.33 -3.22 3.67
N VAL A 321 -13.09 -3.37 4.13
CA VAL A 321 -12.20 -2.26 4.52
C VAL A 321 -10.94 -2.28 3.68
N TRP A 322 -10.36 -1.11 3.39
CA TRP A 322 -9.09 -1.02 2.69
C TRP A 322 -7.93 -1.33 3.64
N ASP A 323 -7.07 -2.25 3.23
CA ASP A 323 -5.77 -2.49 3.84
C ASP A 323 -4.68 -1.78 3.04
N VAL A 324 -4.18 -0.70 3.61
CA VAL A 324 -3.04 0.05 3.08
C VAL A 324 -1.75 -0.77 3.01
N VAL A 325 -1.60 -1.79 3.86
CA VAL A 325 -0.40 -2.63 3.87
C VAL A 325 -0.42 -3.57 2.68
N GLY A 326 -1.50 -4.33 2.52
CA GLY A 326 -1.72 -5.22 1.38
C GLY A 326 -2.17 -4.54 0.09
N MET A 327 -2.46 -3.22 0.12
CA MET A 327 -3.02 -2.45 -1.00
C MET A 327 -4.26 -3.13 -1.62
N SER A 328 -5.16 -3.62 -0.76
CA SER A 328 -6.33 -4.41 -1.17
C SER A 328 -7.49 -4.28 -0.19
N VAL A 329 -8.67 -4.77 -0.56
CA VAL A 329 -9.87 -4.81 0.27
C VAL A 329 -9.92 -6.11 1.07
N LEU A 330 -10.06 -5.97 2.39
CA LEU A 330 -10.20 -7.06 3.34
C LEU A 330 -11.63 -7.15 3.88
N PRO A 331 -12.07 -8.32 4.37
CA PRO A 331 -13.43 -8.47 4.91
C PRO A 331 -13.68 -7.57 6.12
N ASN A 332 -12.67 -7.32 6.94
CA ASN A 332 -12.72 -6.46 8.12
C ASN A 332 -11.28 -6.12 8.60
N GLN A 333 -11.17 -5.30 9.63
CA GLN A 333 -9.89 -4.85 10.18
C GLN A 333 -9.07 -5.98 10.84
N ASP A 334 -9.72 -7.04 11.35
CA ASP A 334 -9.00 -8.16 12.01
C ASP A 334 -8.18 -8.99 11.02
N ALA A 335 -8.61 -8.99 9.76
CA ALA A 335 -7.89 -9.63 8.65
C ALA A 335 -6.63 -8.86 8.22
N ALA A 336 -6.42 -7.62 8.70
CA ALA A 336 -5.30 -6.77 8.30
C ALA A 336 -3.95 -7.46 8.51
N GLN A 337 -3.09 -7.40 7.50
CA GLN A 337 -1.73 -7.93 7.57
C GLN A 337 -0.73 -6.89 8.07
N GLY A 338 -1.19 -5.71 8.45
CA GLY A 338 -0.37 -4.67 9.06
C GLY A 338 -1.19 -3.41 9.32
N LEU A 339 -0.54 -2.36 9.81
CA LEU A 339 -1.16 -1.07 10.04
C LEU A 339 -0.22 0.06 9.59
N VAL A 340 -0.82 1.17 9.18
CA VAL A 340 -0.14 2.47 9.05
C VAL A 340 -0.96 3.47 9.85
N LEU A 341 -0.32 4.15 10.79
CA LEU A 341 -0.97 5.04 11.76
C LEU A 341 -0.20 6.37 11.81
N PRO A 342 -0.82 7.55 11.70
CA PRO A 342 -0.08 8.79 11.97
C PRO A 342 0.19 8.96 13.46
N GLN A 343 1.30 9.63 13.76
CA GLN A 343 1.61 10.07 15.11
C GLN A 343 0.69 11.22 15.54
N GLY A 344 0.18 11.19 16.78
CA GLY A 344 -0.68 12.23 17.33
C GLY A 344 -2.19 12.09 17.03
N GLY A 345 -2.61 11.07 16.27
CA GLY A 345 -4.00 10.61 16.17
C GLY A 345 -4.85 11.14 15.01
N SER A 346 -5.75 10.24 14.57
CA SER A 346 -6.85 10.36 13.58
C SER A 346 -6.52 10.48 12.08
N GLY A 347 -5.47 9.80 11.61
CA GLY A 347 -5.33 9.52 10.16
C GLY A 347 -6.29 8.44 9.70
N ARG A 348 -6.87 8.64 8.52
CA ARG A 348 -7.86 7.75 7.89
C ARG A 348 -7.24 6.56 7.17
N THR A 349 -6.00 6.22 7.48
CA THR A 349 -5.18 5.33 6.66
C THR A 349 -5.68 3.88 6.64
N GLN A 350 -6.67 3.53 7.47
CA GLN A 350 -7.47 2.30 7.39
C GLN A 350 -8.95 2.62 7.60
N GLN A 351 -9.76 2.47 6.55
CA GLN A 351 -11.23 2.56 6.58
C GLN A 351 -11.86 1.41 5.81
#